data_AF-A0A9W6FHY8-F1
#
_entry.id   AF-A0A9W6FHY8-F1
#
_cell.length_a   1.000
_cell.length_b   1.000
_cell.length_c   1.000
_cell.angle_alpha   90.00
_cell.angle_beta   90.00
_cell.angle_gamma   90.00
#
_symmetry.space_group_name_H-M   'P 1'
#
loop_
_entity.id
_entity.type
_entity.pdbx_description
1 polymer ?
#
loop_
_entity_poly.entity_id
_entity_poly.type
_entity_poly.pdbx_seq_one_letter_code
_entity_poly.pdbx_strand_id
1 'polypeptide(L)'
;MTPRPPRGTQRLIMPFAATPLRFDGMPEHCAAGLTAPDRGERRSPRSLALLLGATLALGIGATLIPTPAAAEFRLCNRTQSRVGIALGYKDGDAWATEGWWNVSANSCETLLRGDLSARFYYLYAVDYDQGGEWAGKAYMCTREKEFTIKGAEDCLARGFDRTGFFEVDTQEQKSWTVQLTESSQTKQGQAPAPLPPPAPRAKP
;
A
#
# COMPACT_ATOMS: atom_id res chain seq x y z
N MET A 1 -20.86 -55.64 15.08
CA MET A 1 -19.79 -54.98 15.86
C MET A 1 -19.65 -53.57 15.31
N THR A 2 -20.11 -52.58 16.06
CA THR A 2 -20.19 -51.18 15.63
C THR A 2 -19.43 -50.34 16.66
N PRO A 3 -18.45 -49.51 16.28
CA PRO A 3 -17.69 -48.74 17.25
C PRO A 3 -18.51 -47.55 17.77
N ARG A 4 -18.40 -47.32 19.08
CA ARG A 4 -19.03 -46.26 19.88
C ARG A 4 -18.28 -44.93 19.70
N PRO A 5 -18.96 -43.76 19.62
CA PRO A 5 -18.27 -42.47 19.62
C PRO A 5 -17.79 -42.07 21.04
N PRO A 6 -16.66 -41.33 21.17
CA PRO A 6 -16.18 -40.85 22.46
C PRO A 6 -16.94 -39.63 22.96
N ARG A 7 -17.06 -39.54 24.29
CA ARG A 7 -17.77 -38.52 25.07
C ARG A 7 -17.14 -37.15 24.91
N GLY A 8 -18.00 -36.14 24.77
CA GLY A 8 -17.64 -34.74 24.62
C GLY A 8 -16.99 -34.14 25.87
N THR A 9 -15.91 -33.40 25.65
CA THR A 9 -15.31 -32.49 26.63
C THR A 9 -15.86 -31.10 26.37
N GLN A 10 -16.71 -30.64 27.28
CA GLN A 10 -17.34 -29.32 27.23
C GLN A 10 -16.28 -28.24 27.50
N ARG A 11 -15.88 -27.51 26.46
CA ARG A 11 -15.01 -26.32 26.60
C ARG A 11 -15.84 -25.21 27.24
N LEU A 12 -15.42 -24.79 28.43
CA LEU A 12 -15.93 -23.62 29.13
C LEU A 12 -15.67 -22.38 28.25
N ILE A 13 -16.73 -21.78 27.74
CA ILE A 13 -16.70 -20.50 27.02
C ILE A 13 -16.60 -19.40 28.08
N MET A 14 -15.48 -18.69 28.13
CA MET A 14 -15.39 -17.45 28.90
C MET A 14 -16.11 -16.33 28.17
N PRO A 15 -16.98 -15.55 28.83
CA PRO A 15 -17.54 -14.34 28.24
C PRO A 15 -16.47 -13.23 28.28
N PHE A 16 -15.91 -12.90 27.12
CA PHE A 16 -15.19 -11.65 26.95
C PHE A 16 -16.19 -10.50 27.10
N ALA A 17 -16.00 -9.71 28.16
CA ALA A 17 -16.72 -8.47 28.40
C ALA A 17 -16.46 -7.50 27.24
N ALA A 18 -17.50 -7.21 26.48
CA ALA A 18 -17.52 -6.14 25.49
C ALA A 18 -17.64 -4.81 26.24
N THR A 19 -16.56 -4.03 26.26
CA THR A 19 -16.61 -2.62 26.65
C THR A 19 -17.28 -1.83 25.53
N PRO A 20 -18.37 -1.09 25.77
CA PRO A 20 -18.98 -0.24 24.75
C PRO A 20 -18.14 1.04 24.58
N LEU A 21 -17.36 1.10 23.49
CA LEU A 21 -16.87 2.37 22.97
C LEU A 21 -18.03 3.07 22.26
N ARG A 22 -18.58 4.06 22.96
CA ARG A 22 -19.54 5.03 22.47
C ARG A 22 -18.83 5.93 21.45
N PHE A 23 -18.96 5.65 20.16
CA PHE A 23 -18.53 6.57 19.10
C PHE A 23 -19.71 7.47 18.73
N ASP A 24 -19.66 8.65 19.35
CA ASP A 24 -20.50 9.80 19.11
C ASP A 24 -20.12 10.44 17.76
N GLY A 25 -21.12 10.85 16.98
CA GLY A 25 -21.00 12.01 16.09
C GLY A 25 -20.46 11.78 14.68
N MET A 26 -21.39 11.51 13.76
CA MET A 26 -21.27 11.86 12.34
C MET A 26 -21.54 13.37 12.17
N PRO A 27 -20.72 14.14 11.42
CA PRO A 27 -21.19 15.38 10.83
C PRO A 27 -21.32 15.24 9.31
N GLU A 28 -22.58 15.08 8.95
CA GLU A 28 -23.26 15.70 7.82
C GLU A 28 -22.56 16.95 7.25
N HIS A 29 -22.32 16.91 5.95
CA HIS A 29 -22.61 17.95 4.95
C HIS A 29 -22.67 19.42 5.43
N CYS A 30 -21.80 20.27 4.88
CA CYS A 30 -22.16 21.66 4.62
C CYS A 30 -21.62 22.11 3.25
N ALA A 31 -22.57 22.19 2.31
CA ALA A 31 -22.44 22.81 1.02
C ALA A 31 -22.39 24.34 1.12
N ALA A 32 -21.74 24.92 0.12
CA ALA A 32 -22.08 26.17 -0.58
C ALA A 32 -22.75 27.33 0.19
N GLY A 33 -22.08 28.48 0.18
CA GLY A 33 -22.69 29.79 0.41
C GLY A 33 -21.81 30.91 -0.13
N LEU A 34 -22.09 31.35 -1.36
CA LEU A 34 -21.62 32.62 -1.91
C LEU A 34 -22.20 33.78 -1.09
N THR A 35 -21.39 34.80 -0.78
CA THR A 35 -21.79 36.22 -0.85
C THR A 35 -20.56 37.12 -0.73
N ALA A 36 -20.36 37.96 -1.74
CA ALA A 36 -19.50 39.15 -1.71
C ALA A 36 -20.39 40.40 -1.47
N PRO A 37 -19.87 41.64 -1.56
CA PRO A 37 -19.01 42.32 -0.61
C PRO A 37 -19.72 43.57 -0.02
N ASP A 38 -19.43 43.97 1.23
CA ASP A 38 -19.93 45.24 1.75
C ASP A 38 -18.89 46.36 1.65
N ARG A 39 -19.27 47.40 0.90
CA ARG A 39 -18.52 48.63 0.63
C ARG A 39 -18.97 49.68 1.65
N GLY A 40 -18.13 49.93 2.66
CA GLY A 40 -18.37 50.96 3.68
C GLY A 40 -17.16 51.88 3.86
N GLU A 41 -16.96 52.78 2.90
CA GLU A 41 -15.95 53.85 2.97
C GLU A 41 -16.46 55.00 3.84
N ARG A 42 -15.86 55.23 5.01
CA ARG A 42 -15.92 56.55 5.68
C ARG A 42 -14.55 56.98 6.17
N ARG A 43 -14.12 58.09 5.58
CA ARG A 43 -12.91 58.87 5.87
C ARG A 43 -13.00 59.58 7.23
N SER A 44 -11.79 59.92 7.70
CA SER A 44 -11.39 61.16 8.41
C SER A 44 -11.16 61.08 9.93
N PRO A 45 -10.28 61.94 10.47
CA PRO A 45 -9.11 61.47 11.21
C PRO A 45 -9.00 62.12 12.60
N ARG A 46 -7.92 61.79 13.31
CA ARG A 46 -7.41 62.43 14.54
C ARG A 46 -8.23 62.13 15.79
N SER A 47 -7.65 61.34 16.70
CA SER A 47 -6.97 61.91 17.88
C SER A 47 -6.33 60.79 18.70
N LEU A 48 -5.07 61.03 19.09
CA LEU A 48 -4.39 60.28 20.15
C LEU A 48 -5.22 60.37 21.44
N ALA A 49 -5.50 59.23 22.07
CA ALA A 49 -5.69 59.17 23.52
C ALA A 49 -5.28 57.79 24.02
N LEU A 50 -4.35 57.81 24.97
CA LEU A 50 -3.64 56.70 25.59
C LEU A 50 -4.57 55.72 26.33
N LEU A 51 -4.19 54.43 26.21
CA LEU A 51 -4.08 53.42 27.26
C LEU A 51 -5.26 53.26 28.25
N LEU A 52 -6.13 52.28 27.98
CA LEU A 52 -6.79 51.50 29.03
C LEU A 52 -7.12 50.08 28.54
N GLY A 53 -6.58 49.09 29.24
CA GLY A 53 -7.16 47.75 29.38
C GLY A 53 -6.84 46.76 28.27
N ALA A 54 -5.75 46.02 28.42
CA ALA A 54 -5.46 44.81 27.65
C ALA A 54 -6.57 43.77 27.85
N THR A 55 -7.51 43.66 26.91
CA THR A 55 -8.51 42.60 26.86
C THR A 55 -7.91 41.37 26.18
N LEU A 56 -7.59 40.37 27.02
CA LEU A 56 -7.46 38.93 26.75
C LEU A 56 -7.68 38.50 25.28
N ALA A 57 -6.60 38.46 24.50
CA ALA A 57 -6.54 37.64 23.29
C ALA A 57 -6.32 36.18 23.73
N LEU A 58 -7.38 35.51 24.18
CA LEU A 58 -7.32 34.09 24.50
C LEU A 58 -7.25 33.32 23.18
N GLY A 59 -6.03 32.96 22.79
CA GLY A 59 -5.74 32.24 21.56
C GLY A 59 -6.46 30.89 21.52
N ILE A 60 -7.35 30.73 20.54
CA ILE A 60 -7.85 29.43 20.10
C ILE A 60 -6.73 28.83 19.25
N GLY A 61 -5.73 28.26 19.92
CA GLY A 61 -4.73 27.41 19.27
C GLY A 61 -5.39 26.09 18.91
N ALA A 62 -5.87 25.95 17.68
CA ALA A 62 -6.28 24.67 17.14
C ALA A 62 -5.06 23.73 17.12
N THR A 63 -4.98 22.83 18.10
CA THR A 63 -3.98 21.76 18.12
C THR A 63 -4.32 20.78 17.00
N LEU A 64 -3.73 20.98 15.82
CA LEU A 64 -3.63 19.94 14.80
C LEU A 64 -2.83 18.80 15.42
N ILE A 65 -3.50 17.72 15.83
CA ILE A 65 -2.82 16.49 16.23
C ILE A 65 -2.27 15.89 14.94
N PRO A 66 -0.94 15.84 14.72
CA PRO A 66 -0.41 15.17 13.56
C PRO A 66 -0.77 13.68 13.68
N THR A 67 -1.56 13.18 12.74
CA THR A 67 -1.72 11.73 12.62
C THR A 67 -0.37 11.13 12.25
N PRO A 68 0.04 10.02 12.87
CA PRO A 68 1.28 9.37 12.49
C PRO A 68 1.19 8.99 11.01
N ALA A 69 2.05 9.58 10.19
CA ALA A 69 2.24 9.14 8.82
C ALA A 69 2.87 7.75 8.91
N ALA A 70 2.05 6.72 8.84
CA ALA A 70 2.53 5.36 8.77
C ALA A 70 3.25 5.19 7.43
N ALA A 71 4.53 4.87 7.52
CA ALA A 71 5.27 4.39 6.39
C ALA A 71 4.76 2.99 6.03
N GLU A 72 4.47 2.76 4.75
CA GLU A 72 3.86 1.52 4.28
C GLU A 72 4.13 1.30 2.79
N PHE A 73 4.19 0.03 2.39
CA PHE A 73 4.21 -0.37 0.99
C PHE A 73 2.79 -0.71 0.54
N ARG A 74 2.23 0.13 -0.33
CA ARG A 74 0.88 -0.02 -0.87
C ARG A 74 0.87 -0.43 -2.32
N LEU A 75 -0.13 -1.20 -2.70
CA LEU A 75 -0.42 -1.55 -4.07
C LEU A 75 -1.85 -1.18 -4.40
N CYS A 76 -2.02 -0.37 -5.43
CA CYS A 76 -3.31 0.00 -5.99
C CYS A 76 -3.56 -0.77 -7.27
N ASN A 77 -4.54 -1.66 -7.22
CA ASN A 77 -5.07 -2.32 -8.40
C ASN A 77 -6.00 -1.35 -9.13
N ARG A 78 -5.58 -0.85 -10.29
CA ARG A 78 -6.39 0.02 -11.16
C ARG A 78 -7.03 -0.74 -12.33
N THR A 79 -6.97 -2.07 -12.31
CA THR A 79 -7.64 -2.90 -13.30
C THR A 79 -9.09 -3.18 -12.91
N GLN A 80 -9.85 -3.74 -13.85
CA GLN A 80 -11.23 -4.20 -13.62
C GLN A 80 -11.31 -5.62 -13.02
N SER A 81 -10.17 -6.30 -12.86
CA SER A 81 -10.09 -7.68 -12.36
C SER A 81 -9.60 -7.73 -10.92
N ARG A 82 -9.83 -8.86 -10.25
CA ARG A 82 -9.15 -9.22 -9.01
C ARG A 82 -7.73 -9.69 -9.33
N VAL A 83 -6.78 -9.21 -8.55
CA VAL A 83 -5.36 -9.48 -8.77
C VAL A 83 -4.76 -10.14 -7.53
N GLY A 84 -4.09 -11.26 -7.73
CA GLY A 84 -3.26 -11.92 -6.72
C GLY A 84 -1.85 -11.35 -6.74
N ILE A 85 -1.30 -10.99 -5.58
CA ILE A 85 0.01 -10.38 -5.45
C ILE A 85 0.95 -11.27 -4.64
N ALA A 86 2.20 -11.37 -5.09
CA ALA A 86 3.34 -11.83 -4.31
C ALA A 86 4.41 -10.73 -4.25
N LEU A 87 5.10 -10.63 -3.12
CA LEU A 87 6.10 -9.61 -2.82
C LEU A 87 7.39 -10.28 -2.36
N GLY A 88 8.49 -9.94 -3.00
CA GLY A 88 9.85 -10.27 -2.60
C GLY A 88 10.58 -9.05 -2.06
N TYR A 89 11.32 -9.22 -0.97
CA TYR A 89 12.16 -8.17 -0.40
C TYR A 89 13.38 -8.77 0.29
N LYS A 90 14.34 -7.91 0.63
CA LYS A 90 15.53 -8.31 1.37
C LYS A 90 15.27 -8.17 2.88
N ASP A 91 15.35 -9.27 3.60
CA ASP A 91 15.25 -9.37 5.06
C ASP A 91 16.66 -9.55 5.64
N GLY A 92 17.33 -8.43 5.94
CA GLY A 92 18.74 -8.41 6.33
C GLY A 92 19.65 -8.87 5.18
N ASP A 93 20.32 -10.01 5.36
CA ASP A 93 21.18 -10.62 4.33
C ASP A 93 20.47 -11.67 3.46
N ALA A 94 19.25 -12.06 3.83
CA ALA A 94 18.49 -13.08 3.11
C ALA A 94 17.37 -12.47 2.25
N TRP A 95 16.97 -13.20 1.21
CA TRP A 95 15.75 -12.90 0.47
C TRP A 95 14.54 -13.50 1.18
N ALA A 96 13.42 -12.77 1.19
CA ALA A 96 12.14 -13.28 1.63
C ALA A 96 11.10 -13.01 0.54
N THR A 97 10.20 -13.98 0.33
CA THR A 97 9.02 -13.82 -0.51
C THR A 97 7.77 -14.15 0.27
N GLU A 98 6.73 -13.35 0.05
CA GLU A 98 5.43 -13.47 0.68
C GLU A 98 4.33 -13.34 -0.37
N GLY A 99 3.17 -13.91 -0.10
CA GLY A 99 2.00 -13.92 -0.98
C GLY A 99 0.93 -14.84 -0.39
N TRP A 100 -0.27 -15.02 -0.93
CA TRP A 100 -0.90 -14.23 -1.96
C TRP A 100 -1.81 -13.22 -1.29
N TRP A 101 -1.60 -11.93 -1.55
CA TRP A 101 -2.62 -10.93 -1.25
C TRP A 101 -3.64 -10.92 -2.37
N ASN A 102 -4.92 -10.86 -2.02
CA ASN A 102 -5.99 -10.75 -2.99
C ASN A 102 -6.53 -9.32 -3.00
N VAL A 103 -6.30 -8.60 -4.10
CA VAL A 103 -6.65 -7.19 -4.24
C VAL A 103 -7.79 -7.06 -5.22
N SER A 104 -8.93 -6.53 -4.75
CA SER A 104 -10.11 -6.30 -5.58
C SER A 104 -9.86 -5.27 -6.68
N ALA A 105 -10.66 -5.32 -7.73
CA ALA A 105 -10.65 -4.31 -8.79
C ALA A 105 -10.79 -2.89 -8.22
N ASN A 106 -10.04 -1.94 -8.78
CA ASN A 106 -10.05 -0.52 -8.38
C ASN A 106 -9.80 -0.24 -6.89
N SER A 107 -9.15 -1.16 -6.17
CA SER A 107 -8.86 -1.03 -4.74
C SER A 107 -7.36 -0.95 -4.45
N CYS A 108 -6.99 -0.44 -3.27
CA CYS A 108 -5.61 -0.41 -2.82
C CYS A 108 -5.47 -1.22 -1.53
N GLU A 109 -4.41 -2.01 -1.43
CA GLU A 109 -4.09 -2.84 -0.28
C GLU A 109 -2.67 -2.53 0.22
N THR A 110 -2.45 -2.75 1.52
CA THR A 110 -1.14 -2.55 2.14
C THR A 110 -0.42 -3.89 2.26
N LEU A 111 0.66 -4.07 1.50
CA LEU A 111 1.41 -5.33 1.47
C LEU A 111 2.39 -5.43 2.64
N LEU A 112 3.07 -4.33 2.96
CA LEU A 112 3.95 -4.22 4.12
C LEU A 112 3.59 -3.00 4.96
N ARG A 113 3.51 -3.20 6.27
CA ARG A 113 3.30 -2.13 7.25
C ARG A 113 4.63 -1.75 7.89
N GLY A 114 4.83 -0.46 8.12
CA GLY A 114 6.04 0.08 8.75
C GLY A 114 7.05 0.66 7.75
N ASP A 115 8.11 1.24 8.29
CA ASP A 115 9.19 1.86 7.51
C ASP A 115 9.81 0.84 6.54
N LEU A 116 9.85 1.19 5.26
CA LEU A 116 10.56 0.41 4.25
C LEU A 116 12.07 0.49 4.50
N SER A 117 12.67 -0.67 4.76
CA SER A 117 14.10 -0.81 5.04
C SER A 117 14.95 -1.01 3.79
N ALA A 118 14.33 -1.45 2.68
CA ALA A 118 14.99 -1.71 1.41
C ALA A 118 14.64 -0.64 0.37
N ARG A 119 15.55 -0.40 -0.58
CA ARG A 119 15.28 0.45 -1.74
C ARG A 119 14.48 -0.29 -2.82
N PHE A 120 14.81 -1.55 -3.04
CA PHE A 120 14.24 -2.36 -4.10
C PHE A 120 13.29 -3.40 -3.52
N TYR A 121 12.08 -3.44 -4.07
CA TYR A 121 11.07 -4.45 -3.80
C TYR A 121 10.72 -5.16 -5.09
N TYR A 122 10.42 -6.44 -5.01
CA TYR A 122 10.13 -7.29 -6.15
C TYR A 122 8.67 -7.69 -6.08
N LEU A 123 7.92 -7.49 -7.15
CA LEU A 123 6.49 -7.81 -7.19
C LEU A 123 6.20 -8.82 -8.29
N TYR A 124 5.26 -9.69 -8.03
CA TYR A 124 4.63 -10.53 -9.03
C TYR A 124 3.13 -10.44 -8.82
N ALA A 125 2.38 -10.34 -9.91
CA ALA A 125 0.94 -10.26 -9.84
C ALA A 125 0.26 -11.10 -10.92
N VAL A 126 -0.92 -11.64 -10.61
CA VAL A 126 -1.71 -12.47 -11.52
C VAL A 126 -3.13 -11.92 -11.58
N ASP A 127 -3.65 -11.74 -12.79
CA ASP A 127 -5.06 -11.43 -13.00
C ASP A 127 -5.88 -12.72 -12.92
N TYR A 128 -6.78 -12.82 -11.94
CA TYR A 128 -7.59 -14.01 -11.72
C TYR A 128 -8.84 -14.08 -12.62
N ASP A 129 -9.28 -12.97 -13.21
CA ASP A 129 -10.54 -12.91 -13.95
C ASP A 129 -10.32 -12.88 -15.47
N GLN A 130 -9.38 -12.08 -15.97
CA GLN A 130 -9.02 -11.99 -17.40
C GLN A 130 -7.78 -12.82 -17.76
N GLY A 131 -7.02 -13.25 -16.75
CA GLY A 131 -5.78 -13.98 -16.95
C GLY A 131 -4.58 -13.09 -17.32
N GLY A 132 -3.41 -13.71 -17.25
CA GLY A 132 -2.12 -13.05 -17.46
C GLY A 132 -1.47 -12.56 -16.18
N GLU A 133 -0.25 -12.05 -16.32
CA GLU A 133 0.63 -11.78 -15.19
C GLU A 133 1.47 -10.52 -15.37
N TRP A 134 1.76 -9.85 -14.27
CA TRP A 134 2.83 -8.86 -14.17
C TRP A 134 4.05 -9.59 -13.64
N ALA A 135 4.85 -10.09 -14.58
CA ALA A 135 6.10 -10.79 -14.30
C ALA A 135 7.31 -9.89 -14.59
N GLY A 136 8.47 -10.31 -14.12
CA GLY A 136 9.75 -9.70 -14.46
C GLY A 136 10.89 -10.71 -14.49
N LYS A 137 12.13 -10.22 -14.35
CA LYS A 137 13.34 -11.04 -14.54
C LYS A 137 13.97 -11.54 -13.23
N ALA A 138 13.49 -11.08 -12.08
CA ALA A 138 14.02 -11.48 -10.78
C ALA A 138 13.35 -12.77 -10.33
N TYR A 139 14.02 -13.90 -10.50
CA TYR A 139 13.44 -15.19 -10.12
C TYR A 139 13.50 -15.42 -8.61
N MET A 140 12.36 -15.72 -8.01
CA MET A 140 12.24 -16.06 -6.59
C MET A 140 11.22 -17.20 -6.39
N CYS A 141 11.17 -17.74 -5.18
CA CYS A 141 10.33 -18.89 -4.87
C CYS A 141 8.89 -18.46 -4.52
N THR A 142 7.90 -19.19 -5.04
CA THR A 142 6.47 -19.01 -4.72
C THR A 142 5.80 -20.36 -4.47
N ARG A 143 4.55 -20.35 -4.00
CA ARG A 143 3.71 -21.54 -3.87
C ARG A 143 2.25 -21.21 -4.19
N GLU A 144 1.43 -22.23 -4.41
CA GLU A 144 0.01 -22.05 -4.82
C GLU A 144 -0.86 -21.34 -3.76
N LYS A 145 -0.63 -21.58 -2.47
CA LYS A 145 -1.39 -20.98 -1.35
C LYS A 145 -0.64 -19.82 -0.71
N GLU A 146 -1.31 -19.06 0.17
CA GLU A 146 -0.65 -18.03 1.00
C GLU A 146 0.63 -18.57 1.66
N PHE A 147 1.70 -17.77 1.75
CA PHE A 147 3.07 -18.16 1.95
C PHE A 147 3.99 -17.06 2.46
N THR A 148 5.04 -17.53 3.13
CA THR A 148 6.26 -16.80 3.46
C THR A 148 7.41 -17.77 3.28
N ILE A 149 8.34 -17.48 2.38
CA ILE A 149 9.49 -18.32 2.07
C ILE A 149 10.74 -17.47 2.24
N LYS A 150 11.71 -17.98 3.01
CA LYS A 150 13.05 -17.39 3.10
C LYS A 150 14.00 -18.12 2.14
N GLY A 151 14.88 -17.36 1.49
CA GLY A 151 15.77 -17.82 0.43
C GLY A 151 15.11 -17.80 -0.95
N ALA A 152 15.89 -17.46 -1.97
CA ALA A 152 15.47 -17.45 -3.37
C ALA A 152 16.11 -18.58 -4.19
N GLU A 153 16.95 -19.39 -3.54
CA GLU A 153 17.69 -20.51 -4.09
C GLU A 153 16.90 -21.83 -4.04
N ASP A 154 17.22 -22.70 -5.01
CA ASP A 154 16.74 -24.09 -5.11
C ASP A 154 15.22 -24.28 -4.99
N CYS A 155 14.41 -23.32 -5.47
CA CYS A 155 12.95 -23.33 -5.34
C CYS A 155 12.33 -24.69 -5.70
N LEU A 156 12.65 -25.22 -6.88
CA LEU A 156 12.09 -26.48 -7.38
C LEU A 156 12.50 -27.68 -6.51
N ALA A 157 13.75 -27.74 -6.05
CA ALA A 157 14.25 -28.83 -5.21
C ALA A 157 13.62 -28.79 -3.80
N ARG A 158 13.21 -27.60 -3.35
CA ARG A 158 12.50 -27.37 -2.09
C ARG A 158 10.98 -27.56 -2.22
N GLY A 159 10.47 -27.85 -3.42
CA GLY A 159 9.04 -28.03 -3.68
C GLY A 159 8.26 -26.73 -3.89
N PHE A 160 8.95 -25.64 -4.27
CA PHE A 160 8.37 -24.34 -4.61
C PHE A 160 8.46 -24.09 -6.11
N ASP A 161 7.63 -23.17 -6.59
CA ASP A 161 7.66 -22.71 -7.97
C ASP A 161 8.71 -21.60 -8.15
N ARG A 162 9.29 -21.52 -9.35
CA ARG A 162 10.24 -20.46 -9.72
C ARG A 162 9.52 -19.38 -10.54
N THR A 163 9.18 -18.28 -9.91
CA THR A 163 8.40 -17.18 -10.53
C THR A 163 9.28 -15.96 -10.76
N GLY A 164 9.06 -15.25 -11.86
CA GLY A 164 9.78 -14.02 -12.20
C GLY A 164 9.07 -12.77 -11.71
N PHE A 165 9.70 -12.03 -10.81
CA PHE A 165 9.19 -10.79 -10.24
C PHE A 165 9.76 -9.58 -11.01
N PHE A 166 8.97 -8.51 -11.11
CA PHE A 166 9.43 -7.22 -11.60
C PHE A 166 9.93 -6.36 -10.45
N GLU A 167 10.97 -5.57 -10.72
CA GLU A 167 11.60 -4.72 -9.73
C GLU A 167 10.87 -3.38 -9.60
N VAL A 168 10.72 -2.91 -8.37
CA VAL A 168 10.20 -1.60 -8.00
C VAL A 168 11.27 -0.88 -7.19
N ASP A 169 11.77 0.22 -7.75
CA ASP A 169 12.67 1.15 -7.05
C ASP A 169 11.82 2.17 -6.28
N THR A 170 11.90 2.11 -4.94
CA THR A 170 11.21 3.03 -4.03
C THR A 170 11.98 4.33 -3.82
N GLN A 171 13.17 4.48 -4.41
CA GLN A 171 14.06 5.64 -4.24
C GLN A 171 14.39 5.92 -2.77
N GLU A 172 14.53 4.87 -1.96
CA GLU A 172 14.84 4.93 -0.52
C GLU A 172 13.77 5.66 0.30
N GLN A 173 12.55 5.74 -0.23
CA GLN A 173 11.42 6.30 0.50
C GLN A 173 10.87 5.30 1.50
N LYS A 174 10.51 5.81 2.68
CA LYS A 174 9.91 5.02 3.76
C LYS A 174 8.51 4.52 3.41
N SER A 175 7.79 5.20 2.53
CA SER A 175 6.46 4.81 2.04
C SER A 175 6.44 4.82 0.52
N TRP A 176 5.82 3.81 -0.08
CA TRP A 176 5.72 3.73 -1.54
C TRP A 176 4.39 3.15 -1.97
N THR A 177 3.87 3.61 -3.11
CA THR A 177 2.63 3.08 -3.70
C THR A 177 2.86 2.67 -5.15
N VAL A 178 2.63 1.39 -5.44
CA VAL A 178 2.66 0.84 -6.80
C VAL A 178 1.25 0.88 -7.39
N GLN A 179 1.13 1.25 -8.66
CA GLN A 179 -0.13 1.17 -9.39
C GLN A 179 -0.04 0.09 -10.45
N LEU A 180 -0.94 -0.89 -10.39
CA LEU A 180 -1.08 -1.92 -11.42
C LEU A 180 -2.18 -1.51 -12.40
N THR A 181 -1.84 -1.55 -13.69
CA THR A 181 -2.76 -1.32 -14.81
C THR A 181 -2.60 -2.44 -15.84
N GLU A 182 -3.59 -2.63 -16.71
CA GLU A 182 -3.50 -3.61 -17.80
C GLU A 182 -2.34 -3.27 -18.76
N SER A 183 -2.06 -1.97 -18.96
CA SER A 183 -0.94 -1.51 -19.79
C SER A 183 0.44 -1.77 -19.18
N SER A 184 0.55 -1.88 -17.84
CA SER A 184 1.82 -2.22 -17.20
C SER A 184 2.15 -3.71 -17.32
N GLN A 185 1.13 -4.56 -17.49
CA GLN A 185 1.26 -6.01 -17.65
C GLN A 185 2.16 -6.37 -18.84
N THR A 186 1.88 -5.79 -20.00
CA THR A 186 2.69 -5.99 -21.22
C THR A 186 4.09 -5.40 -21.11
N LYS A 187 4.27 -4.31 -20.35
CA LYS A 187 5.56 -3.62 -20.23
C LYS A 187 6.54 -4.33 -19.31
N GLN A 188 6.05 -4.96 -18.25
CA GLN A 188 6.89 -5.56 -17.21
C GLN A 188 7.39 -6.97 -17.59
N GLY A 189 6.64 -7.70 -18.42
CA GLY A 189 7.04 -9.01 -18.96
C GLY A 189 7.94 -8.97 -20.21
N GLN A 190 8.10 -7.82 -20.87
CA GLN A 190 8.91 -7.71 -22.08
C GLN A 190 10.39 -7.50 -21.73
N ALA A 191 11.22 -8.53 -21.92
CA ALA A 191 12.65 -8.29 -22.07
C ALA A 191 12.86 -7.27 -23.20
N PRO A 192 13.78 -6.27 -23.07
CA PRO A 192 14.17 -5.45 -24.21
C PRO A 192 14.54 -6.40 -25.35
N ALA A 193 14.00 -6.18 -26.54
CA ALA A 193 14.36 -6.96 -27.71
C ALA A 193 15.91 -6.99 -27.81
N PRO A 194 16.52 -8.14 -28.15
CA PRO A 194 17.96 -8.19 -28.38
C PRO A 194 18.33 -7.07 -29.33
N LEU A 195 19.25 -6.18 -28.91
CA LEU A 195 19.75 -5.13 -29.77
C LEU A 195 20.28 -5.78 -31.06
N PRO A 196 19.95 -5.24 -32.25
CA PRO A 196 20.52 -5.74 -33.48
C PRO A 196 22.06 -5.70 -33.38
N PRO A 197 22.78 -6.72 -33.88
CA PRO A 197 24.23 -6.73 -33.84
C PRO A 197 24.77 -5.46 -34.52
N PRO A 198 25.84 -4.84 -33.97
CA PRO A 198 26.43 -3.65 -34.57
C PRO A 198 26.85 -3.96 -36.01
N ALA A 199 26.45 -3.09 -36.94
CA ALA A 199 26.80 -3.24 -38.34
C ALA A 199 28.33 -3.39 -38.50
N PRO A 200 28.81 -4.30 -39.37
CA PRO A 200 30.24 -4.45 -39.61
C PRO A 200 30.81 -3.11 -40.09
N ARG A 201 31.84 -2.62 -39.40
CA ARG A 201 32.54 -1.40 -39.81
C ARG A 201 33.14 -1.65 -41.19
N ALA A 202 32.71 -0.90 -42.20
CA ALA A 202 33.36 -0.88 -43.50
C ALA A 202 34.81 -0.42 -43.30
N LYS A 203 35.76 -1.26 -43.72
CA LYS A 203 37.18 -0.95 -43.71
C LYS A 203 37.50 -0.05 -44.93
N PRO A 204 38.35 0.99 -44.78
CA PRO A 204 38.76 1.84 -45.90
C PRO A 204 39.48 1.07 -47.00
#